data_AF-A0A9X1XQ29-F1
#
_entry.id   AF-A0A9X1XQ29-F1
#
_cell.length_a   1.000
_cell.length_b   1.000
_cell.length_c   1.000
_cell.angle_alpha   90.00
_cell.angle_beta   90.00
_cell.angle_gamma   90.00
#
_symmetry.space_group_name_H-M   'P 1'
#
loop_
_entity.id
_entity.type
_entity.pdbx_description
1 polymer ?
#
loop_
_entity_poly.entity_id
_entity_poly.type
_entity_poly.pdbx_seq_one_letter_code
_entity_poly.pdbx_strand_id
1 'polypeptide(L)' 'MKYKSVFIIIAISLVYDALGFLFEYAHYEIGVITGKELLLVSLSLKVISVLILIKVYFKSKSNEPIS' A
#
# COMPACT_ATOMS: atom_id res chain seq x y z
N MET A 1 13.53 10.97 -7.62
CA MET A 1 12.76 11.03 -6.36
C MET A 1 11.23 10.84 -6.52
N LYS A 2 10.64 11.02 -7.71
CA LYS A 2 9.17 11.02 -7.93
C LYS A 2 8.41 9.77 -7.45
N TYR A 3 9.06 8.60 -7.36
CA TYR A 3 8.45 7.33 -6.91
C TYR A 3 8.84 6.92 -5.49
N LYS A 4 9.69 7.69 -4.80
CA LYS A 4 10.20 7.32 -3.47
C LYS A 4 9.06 7.16 -2.45
N SER A 5 8.05 8.01 -2.52
CA SER A 5 6.86 7.93 -1.66
C SER A 5 6.06 6.65 -1.89
N VAL A 6 5.90 6.21 -3.13
CA VAL A 6 5.19 4.96 -3.46
C VAL A 6 5.93 3.75 -2.87
N PHE A 7 7.26 3.71 -3.00
CA PHE A 7 8.07 2.64 -2.41
C PHE A 7 7.95 2.59 -0.88
N ILE A 8 7.90 3.74 -0.20
CA ILE A 8 7.71 3.80 1.25
C ILE A 8 6.34 3.24 1.64
N ILE A 9 5.27 3.60 0.92
CA ILE A 9 3.92 3.10 1.22
C ILE A 9 3.85 1.57 1.01
N ILE A 10 4.46 1.05 -0.06
CA ILE A 10 4.53 -0.40 -0.31
C ILE A 10 5.32 -1.10 0.81
N ALA A 11 6.46 -0.56 1.23
CA ALA A 11 7.25 -1.13 2.32
C ALA A 11 6.45 -1.19 3.64
N ILE A 12 5.73 -0.12 3.98
CA ILE A 12 4.86 -0.09 5.16
C ILE A 12 3.73 -1.13 5.02
N SER A 13 3.10 -1.22 3.85
CA SER A 13 2.06 -2.22 3.59
C SER A 13 2.55 -3.66 3.79
N LEU A 14 3.77 -3.99 3.36
CA LEU A 14 4.33 -5.32 3.59
C LEU A 14 4.52 -5.65 5.08
N VAL A 15 4.83 -4.65 5.91
CA VAL A 15 4.88 -4.83 7.37
C VAL A 15 3.49 -5.16 7.92
N TYR A 16 2.44 -4.45 7.46
CA TYR A 16 1.06 -4.75 7.86
C TYR A 16 0.58 -6.11 7.37
N ASP A 17 0.98 -6.56 6.17
CA ASP A 17 0.71 -7.94 5.72
C ASP A 17 1.34 -8.95 6.67
N ALA A 18 2.63 -8.81 6.97
CA ALA A 18 3.35 -9.75 7.82
C ALA A 18 2.73 -9.83 9.23
N LEU A 19 2.40 -8.67 9.80
CA LEU A 19 1.73 -8.61 11.11
C LEU A 19 0.31 -9.16 11.05
N GLY A 20 -0.46 -8.81 10.01
CA GLY A 20 -1.83 -9.29 9.81
C GLY A 20 -1.90 -10.80 9.64
N PHE A 21 -1.01 -11.38 8.84
CA PHE A 21 -0.87 -12.83 8.71
C PHE A 21 -0.45 -13.49 10.02
N LEU A 22 0.50 -12.91 10.75
CA LEU A 22 0.93 -13.44 12.05
C LEU A 22 -0.24 -13.45 13.05
N PHE A 23 -1.03 -12.36 13.10
CA PHE A 23 -2.18 -12.25 13.98
C PHE A 23 -3.30 -13.20 13.60
N GLU A 24 -3.63 -13.29 12.31
CA GLU A 24 -4.66 -14.20 11.82
C GLU A 24 -4.28 -15.66 12.07
N TYR A 25 -3.01 -16.02 11.80
CA TYR A 25 -2.50 -17.37 11.99
C TYR A 25 -2.43 -17.79 13.45
N ALA A 26 -1.97 -16.89 14.32
CA ALA A 26 -1.88 -17.16 15.75
C ALA A 26 -3.20 -16.92 16.51
N HIS A 27 -4.26 -16.52 15.80
CA HIS A 27 -5.53 -16.06 16.39
C HIS A 27 -5.32 -14.99 17.48
N TYR A 28 -4.34 -14.09 17.27
CA TYR A 28 -4.08 -12.97 18.18
C TYR A 28 -5.06 -11.84 17.93
N GLU A 29 -5.62 -11.33 19.02
CA GLU A 29 -6.46 -10.14 19.05
C GLU A 29 -5.92 -9.19 20.11
N ILE A 30 -5.67 -7.93 19.73
CA ILE A 30 -5.27 -6.88 20.68
C ILE A 30 -6.35 -5.81 20.66
N GLY A 31 -7.25 -5.86 21.64
CA GLY A 31 -8.42 -4.99 21.68
C GLY A 31 -9.32 -5.21 20.47
N VAL A 32 -9.51 -4.18 19.64
CA VAL A 32 -10.30 -4.25 18.39
C VAL A 32 -9.43 -4.64 17.18
N ILE A 33 -8.10 -4.67 17.33
CA ILE A 33 -7.18 -4.94 16.23
C ILE A 33 -7.02 -6.45 16.06
N THR A 34 -7.55 -6.97 14.96
CA THR A 34 -7.44 -8.37 14.53
C THR A 34 -6.51 -8.50 13.32
N GLY A 35 -6.13 -9.73 12.97
CA GLY A 35 -5.37 -10.01 11.75
C GLY A 35 -6.05 -9.47 10.50
N LYS A 36 -7.37 -9.66 10.38
CA LYS A 36 -8.19 -9.13 9.27
C LYS A 36 -8.12 -7.61 9.12
N GLU A 37 -8.18 -6.87 10.24
CA GLU A 37 -8.07 -5.40 10.21
C GLU A 37 -6.70 -4.95 9.71
N LEU A 38 -5.63 -5.59 10.15
CA LEU A 38 -4.27 -5.30 9.68
C LEU A 38 -4.10 -5.60 8.18
N LEU A 39 -4.68 -6.70 7.70
CA LEU A 39 -4.70 -7.05 6.28
C LEU A 39 -5.51 -6.05 5.45
N LEU A 40 -6.64 -5.56 5.98
CA LEU A 40 -7.46 -4.53 5.33
C LEU A 40 -6.72 -3.19 5.21
N VAL A 41 -6.00 -2.79 6.26
CA VAL A 41 -5.12 -1.60 6.24
C VAL A 41 -4.04 -1.76 5.16
N SER A 42 -3.37 -2.92 5.11
CA SER A 42 -2.38 -3.22 4.08
C SER A 42 -2.97 -3.12 2.66
N LEU A 43 -4.15 -3.71 2.43
CA LEU A 43 -4.83 -3.64 1.14
C LEU A 43 -5.12 -2.19 0.74
N SER A 44 -5.60 -1.38 1.68
CA SER A 44 -5.90 0.03 1.47
C SER A 44 -4.66 0.83 1.04
N LEU A 45 -3.52 0.58 1.69
CA LEU A 45 -2.24 1.21 1.33
C LEU A 45 -1.76 0.82 -0.07
N LYS A 46 -1.94 -0.44 -0.48
CA LYS A 46 -1.62 -0.89 -1.85
C LYS A 46 -2.49 -0.19 -2.89
N VAL A 47 -3.79 -0.07 -2.64
CA VAL A 47 -4.72 0.65 -3.53
C VAL A 47 -4.28 2.11 -3.69
N ILE A 48 -3.97 2.80 -2.59
CA ILE A 48 -3.45 4.18 -2.63
C ILE A 48 -2.16 4.26 -3.45
N SER A 49 -1.23 3.32 -3.26
CA SER A 49 0.03 3.25 -4.01
C SER A 49 -0.21 3.13 -5.52
N VAL A 50 -1.15 2.29 -5.94
CA VAL A 50 -1.54 2.10 -7.34
C VAL A 50 -2.16 3.38 -7.91
N LEU A 51 -3.07 4.03 -7.17
CA LEU A 51 -3.69 5.29 -7.62
C LEU A 51 -2.64 6.41 -7.83
N ILE A 52 -1.64 6.49 -6.95
CA ILE A 52 -0.53 7.43 -7.10
C ILE A 52 0.30 7.09 -8.35
N LEU A 53 0.64 5.82 -8.56
CA LEU A 53 1.36 5.35 -9.74
C LEU A 53 0.62 5.71 -11.03
N ILE A 54 -0.68 5.42 -11.10
CA ILE A 54 -1.55 5.75 -12.23
C ILE A 54 -1.53 7.26 -12.49
N LYS A 55 -1.73 8.07 -11.45
CA LYS A 55 -1.70 9.54 -11.57
C LYS A 55 -0.35 10.05 -12.09
N VAL A 56 0.76 9.49 -11.59
CA VAL A 56 2.10 9.88 -12.04
C VAL A 56 2.34 9.46 -13.49
N TYR A 57 1.90 8.27 -13.89
CA TYR A 57 2.01 7.78 -15.26
C TYR A 57 1.27 8.67 -16.26
N PHE A 58 -0.01 8.97 -16.01
CA PHE A 58 -0.80 9.83 -16.89
C PHE A 58 -0.25 11.26 -16.96
N LYS A 59 0.22 11.82 -15.83
CA LYS A 59 0.89 13.13 -15.81
C LYS A 59 2.21 13.14 -16.58
N SER A 60 2.93 12.02 -16.62
CA SER A 60 4.15 11.90 -17.43
C SER A 60 3.82 11.89 -18.92
N LYS A 61 2.76 11.16 -19.32
CA LYS A 61 2.35 11.04 -20.73
C LYS A 61 1.78 12.33 -21.31
N SER A 62 1.05 13.14 -20.51
CA SER A 62 0.51 14.42 -20.98
C SER A 62 1.58 15.49 -21.26
N ASN A 63 2.82 15.27 -20.83
CA ASN A 63 3.93 16.21 -20.95
C ASN A 63 4.95 15.81 -22.03
N GLU A 64 4.71 14.75 -22.80
CA GLU A 64 5.51 14.48 -23.99
C GLU A 64 5.10 15.46 -25.10
N PRO A 65 6.02 16.28 -25.65
CA PRO A 65 5.70 17.14 -26.77
C PRO A 65 5.27 16.26 -27.95
N ILE A 66 4.14 16.59 -28.56
CA ILE A 66 3.65 15.97 -29.78
C ILE A 66 4.72 16.25 -30.87
N SER A 67 5.54 15.24 -31.15
CA SER A 67 6.52 15.24 -32.26
C SER A 67 5.83 14.93 -33.57
#